data_AF-A0A537J5D3-F1
#
_entry.id   AF-A0A537J5D3-F1
#
_cell.length_a   1.000
_cell.length_b   1.000
_cell.length_c   1.000
_cell.angle_alpha   90.00
_cell.angle_beta   90.00
_cell.angle_gamma   90.00
#
_symmetry.space_group_name_H-M   'P 1'
#
loop_
_entity.id
_entity.type
_entity.pdbx_description
1 polymer ?
#
loop_
_entity_poly.entity_id
_entity_poly.type
_entity_poly.pdbx_seq_one_letter_code
_entity_poly.pdbx_strand_id
1 'polypeptide(L)'
;MTPAMPPPTTSTSVVSATGISRAGSATRPAWSIPAATATHLRMLPVCRPHPQERPAGRARRAATRPMLTTGRSGCQIDLTLPPFDGTIWTCHTSERTERRVSVPTASQALNGRARISDQTRKRVARVARRLRYAPHAAARRLILGRSNSAAMVPGSNMTGMFSDLFYRAVLAGVGGVFEEAGYRMLITPPLRSASQPPQFVEMASAREIDGVLVAGAVDGRWVKQTMDTGMPVVLLDNHLPGKPVPAVVNDNTGGAYSGTRHLAELGHTRIGFMGAAVDYPFGRETHDGYRRALTDAGLPVDPALEIIIPIDAERAREGAGALLSLADPPSAIFAVTDMLALGVTTAARERGLAIPADLSVVGMDDIDLAAVTNPPLTTVRIAKEAMGRRAARMLLDLIHGDDVDPRLVILPTELVVRGTTGGHR
;
A
#
# COMPACT_ATOMS: atom_id res chain seq x y z
N MET A 1 41.03 8.95 32.87
CA MET A 1 41.66 9.81 31.85
C MET A 1 42.70 8.96 31.15
N THR A 2 42.36 8.50 29.96
CA THR A 2 43.12 7.52 29.17
C THR A 2 43.13 8.08 27.74
N PRO A 3 44.30 8.25 27.07
CA PRO A 3 44.38 9.05 25.86
C PRO A 3 43.90 8.28 24.63
N ALA A 4 43.27 9.03 23.72
CA ALA A 4 42.68 8.58 22.48
C ALA A 4 43.71 8.18 21.42
N MET A 5 43.41 7.10 20.67
CA MET A 5 44.11 6.75 19.43
C MET A 5 43.56 7.52 18.23
N PRO A 6 44.39 7.92 17.25
CA PRO A 6 43.95 8.57 16.02
C PRO A 6 43.51 7.53 14.96
N PRO A 7 42.67 7.94 13.97
CA PRO A 7 42.19 7.05 12.92
C PRO A 7 43.21 6.88 11.78
N PRO A 8 43.17 5.77 11.03
CA PRO A 8 44.06 5.57 9.89
C PRO A 8 43.55 6.31 8.64
N THR A 9 44.47 7.00 7.98
CA THR A 9 44.36 7.55 6.62
C THR A 9 44.64 6.46 5.59
N THR A 10 43.75 6.29 4.60
CA THR A 10 44.09 5.59 3.35
C THR A 10 43.67 6.42 2.15
N SER A 11 44.69 6.89 1.45
CA SER A 11 44.68 7.48 0.11
C SER A 11 44.30 6.45 -0.94
N THR A 12 43.49 6.83 -1.94
CA THR A 12 43.56 6.19 -3.26
C THR A 12 43.26 7.22 -4.33
N SER A 13 44.28 7.52 -5.13
CA SER A 13 44.23 8.37 -6.31
C SER A 13 44.13 7.51 -7.57
N VAL A 14 43.13 7.84 -8.40
CA VAL A 14 43.14 7.94 -9.88
C VAL A 14 43.52 6.70 -10.70
N VAL A 15 42.60 6.23 -11.56
CA VAL A 15 42.87 6.01 -13.00
C VAL A 15 41.60 6.24 -13.83
N SER A 16 41.65 7.27 -14.67
CA SER A 16 40.84 7.48 -15.86
C SER A 16 41.36 6.65 -17.03
N ALA A 17 40.48 5.99 -17.79
CA ALA A 17 40.84 5.33 -19.05
C ALA A 17 39.92 5.77 -20.18
N THR A 18 40.51 6.42 -21.17
CA THR A 18 39.91 6.81 -22.45
C THR A 18 40.51 5.94 -23.54
N GLY A 19 39.65 5.34 -24.38
CA GLY A 19 39.96 4.93 -25.76
C GLY A 19 40.36 3.47 -25.97
N ILE A 20 39.64 2.76 -26.86
CA ILE A 20 40.12 2.36 -28.21
C ILE A 20 39.04 1.61 -29.02
N SER A 21 38.91 2.08 -30.26
CA SER A 21 38.49 1.53 -31.56
C SER A 21 37.39 0.47 -31.78
N ARG A 22 36.63 0.79 -32.83
CA ARG A 22 35.73 -0.01 -33.68
C ARG A 22 36.31 -1.34 -34.18
N ALA A 23 35.46 -2.37 -34.28
CA ALA A 23 35.06 -3.07 -35.52
C ALA A 23 34.28 -4.35 -35.18
N GLY A 24 33.21 -4.67 -35.93
CA GLY A 24 32.56 -5.98 -35.88
C GLY A 24 31.05 -5.93 -36.08
N SER A 25 30.63 -6.17 -37.31
CA SER A 25 29.25 -6.19 -37.81
C SER A 25 28.27 -7.07 -37.02
N ALA A 26 27.19 -6.48 -36.52
CA ALA A 26 26.03 -7.20 -36.01
C ALA A 26 24.99 -7.39 -37.14
N THR A 27 24.75 -8.65 -37.49
CA THR A 27 23.62 -9.12 -38.29
C THR A 27 22.33 -8.99 -37.46
N ARG A 28 21.33 -8.26 -38.00
CA ARG A 28 19.96 -8.23 -37.46
C ARG A 28 19.11 -9.27 -38.18
N PRO A 29 18.34 -10.14 -37.49
CA PRO A 29 17.23 -10.81 -38.14
C PRO A 29 16.01 -9.88 -38.16
N ALA A 30 15.46 -9.70 -39.36
CA ALA A 30 14.19 -9.05 -39.60
C ALA A 30 13.05 -9.95 -39.13
N TRP A 31 12.11 -9.40 -38.36
CA TRP A 31 10.78 -9.98 -38.17
C TRP A 31 9.77 -9.12 -38.93
N SER A 32 9.26 -9.69 -40.00
CA SER A 32 8.14 -9.21 -40.82
C SER A 32 6.81 -9.59 -40.17
N ILE A 33 5.90 -8.63 -40.02
CA ILE A 33 4.50 -8.85 -39.64
C ILE A 33 3.66 -8.76 -40.92
N PRO A 34 2.73 -9.70 -41.20
CA PRO A 34 1.87 -9.63 -42.37
C PRO A 34 0.78 -8.55 -42.20
N ALA A 35 0.53 -7.82 -43.30
CA ALA A 35 -0.54 -6.85 -43.42
C ALA A 35 -1.92 -7.54 -43.39
N ALA A 36 -2.80 -7.08 -42.51
CA ALA A 36 -4.23 -7.35 -42.57
C ALA A 36 -5.00 -6.03 -42.72
N THR A 37 -5.88 -6.05 -43.70
CA THR A 37 -6.84 -5.07 -44.24
C THR A 37 -7.49 -4.11 -43.24
N ALA A 38 -7.43 -2.83 -43.59
CA ALA A 38 -8.12 -1.72 -42.93
C ALA A 38 -9.63 -1.71 -43.19
N THR A 39 -10.43 -1.43 -42.16
CA THR A 39 -11.80 -0.92 -42.29
C THR A 39 -12.04 0.12 -41.19
N HIS A 40 -12.72 1.20 -41.58
CA HIS A 40 -12.78 2.53 -40.97
C HIS A 40 -13.22 2.63 -39.49
N LEU A 41 -12.50 3.45 -38.73
CA LEU A 41 -13.10 4.28 -37.66
C LEU A 41 -12.46 5.69 -37.66
N ARG A 42 -13.31 6.71 -37.86
CA ARG A 42 -12.96 8.14 -37.79
C ARG A 42 -12.69 8.56 -36.34
N MET A 43 -11.54 9.19 -36.09
CA MET A 43 -11.29 9.99 -34.88
C MET A 43 -11.42 11.49 -35.18
N LEU A 44 -12.04 12.22 -34.26
CA LEU A 44 -12.20 13.68 -34.25
C LEU A 44 -10.91 14.37 -33.75
N PRO A 45 -10.56 15.58 -34.24
CA PRO A 45 -9.34 16.28 -33.84
C PRO A 45 -9.48 17.08 -32.54
N VAL A 46 -8.36 17.10 -31.80
CA VAL A 46 -8.08 17.82 -30.56
C VAL A 46 -7.75 19.29 -30.85
N CYS A 47 -8.45 20.24 -30.20
CA CYS A 47 -8.14 21.67 -30.27
C CYS A 47 -7.06 22.09 -29.24
N ARG A 48 -6.05 22.84 -29.71
CA ARG A 48 -5.10 23.62 -28.90
C ARG A 48 -5.49 25.12 -28.91
N PRO A 49 -5.21 25.90 -27.85
CA PRO A 49 -5.51 27.33 -27.81
C PRO A 49 -4.37 28.22 -28.37
N HIS A 50 -4.75 29.33 -29.00
CA HIS A 50 -3.88 30.43 -29.45
C HIS A 50 -4.27 31.73 -28.69
N PRO A 51 -3.35 32.66 -28.39
CA PRO A 51 -3.62 33.83 -27.55
C PRO A 51 -4.02 35.06 -28.38
N GLN A 52 -4.81 35.96 -27.80
CA GLN A 52 -5.00 37.32 -28.31
C GLN A 52 -4.92 38.39 -27.21
N GLU A 53 -4.34 39.51 -27.63
CA GLU A 53 -3.82 40.64 -26.89
C GLU A 53 -4.91 41.60 -26.38
N ARG A 54 -4.55 42.38 -25.36
CA ARG A 54 -5.31 43.54 -24.86
C ARG A 54 -4.79 44.83 -25.50
N PRO A 55 -5.63 45.87 -25.65
CA PRO A 55 -5.15 47.25 -25.63
C PRO A 55 -5.59 48.00 -24.36
N ALA A 56 -4.75 48.96 -23.97
CA ALA A 56 -4.93 49.86 -22.83
C ALA A 56 -5.79 51.09 -23.17
N GLY A 57 -6.55 51.59 -22.20
CA GLY A 57 -7.30 52.86 -22.30
C GLY A 57 -7.75 53.37 -20.93
N ARG A 58 -7.56 54.66 -20.69
CA ARG A 58 -7.53 55.38 -19.40
C ARG A 58 -8.88 55.60 -18.69
N ALA A 59 -8.77 55.68 -17.37
CA ALA A 59 -9.58 56.31 -16.32
C ALA A 59 -10.67 57.34 -16.69
N ARG A 60 -11.81 57.29 -15.98
CA ARG A 60 -12.32 58.38 -15.09
C ARG A 60 -13.51 57.94 -14.23
N ARG A 61 -13.56 58.50 -13.02
CA ARG A 61 -14.63 58.42 -12.01
C ARG A 61 -15.93 59.05 -12.51
N ALA A 62 -17.08 58.49 -12.12
CA ALA A 62 -18.25 59.26 -11.67
C ALA A 62 -19.21 58.33 -10.90
N ALA A 63 -19.64 58.80 -9.74
CA ALA A 63 -20.66 58.19 -8.91
C ALA A 63 -22.05 58.59 -9.39
N THR A 64 -23.02 57.67 -9.33
CA THR A 64 -24.45 58.00 -9.12
C THR A 64 -25.22 56.73 -8.77
N ARG A 65 -25.83 56.70 -7.57
CA ARG A 65 -27.01 55.87 -7.25
C ARG A 65 -28.23 56.51 -7.94
N PRO A 66 -29.25 55.71 -8.29
CA PRO A 66 -30.49 55.78 -7.51
C PRO A 66 -31.08 54.38 -7.24
N MET A 67 -31.53 54.07 -6.02
CA MET A 67 -32.84 54.38 -5.42
C MET A 67 -33.98 53.52 -5.98
N LEU A 68 -34.52 52.68 -5.09
CA LEU A 68 -35.64 51.77 -5.29
C LEU A 68 -36.96 52.55 -5.47
N THR A 69 -37.82 52.04 -6.36
CA THR A 69 -39.27 52.25 -6.32
C THR A 69 -39.99 50.92 -6.14
N THR A 70 -41.01 50.96 -5.30
CA THR A 70 -41.91 49.87 -4.91
C THR A 70 -43.04 49.71 -5.94
N GLY A 71 -43.50 48.48 -6.18
CA GLY A 71 -44.68 48.23 -7.02
C GLY A 71 -45.08 46.76 -7.11
N ARG A 72 -46.34 46.48 -6.77
CA ARG A 72 -46.97 45.15 -6.66
C ARG A 72 -47.23 44.47 -8.02
N SER A 73 -47.30 43.13 -7.94
CA SER A 73 -48.12 42.20 -8.73
C SER A 73 -47.98 42.20 -10.26
N GLY A 74 -47.31 41.15 -10.77
CA GLY A 74 -47.37 40.72 -12.16
C GLY A 74 -46.64 39.39 -12.31
N CYS A 75 -47.41 38.32 -12.46
CA CYS A 75 -46.91 36.98 -12.72
C CYS A 75 -46.28 36.93 -14.13
N GLN A 76 -45.01 36.55 -14.24
CA GLN A 76 -44.47 35.92 -15.44
C GLN A 76 -43.35 34.97 -14.99
N ILE A 77 -43.65 33.68 -15.08
CA ILE A 77 -42.71 32.59 -14.84
C ILE A 77 -41.87 32.50 -16.11
N ASP A 78 -40.60 32.88 -16.03
CA ASP A 78 -39.62 32.51 -17.03
C ASP A 78 -38.85 31.28 -16.52
N LEU A 79 -39.03 30.16 -17.21
CA LEU A 79 -38.37 28.88 -16.93
C LEU A 79 -36.95 28.95 -17.48
N THR A 80 -36.05 29.57 -16.72
CA THR A 80 -34.61 29.38 -16.88
C THR A 80 -34.05 28.69 -15.65
N LEU A 81 -33.57 27.47 -15.85
CA LEU A 81 -32.73 26.75 -14.88
C LEU A 81 -31.52 27.64 -14.55
N PRO A 82 -31.25 27.98 -13.28
CA PRO A 82 -30.04 28.74 -12.97
C PRO A 82 -28.81 27.82 -13.08
N PRO A 83 -27.64 28.41 -13.42
CA PRO A 83 -26.37 27.69 -13.44
C PRO A 83 -25.98 27.27 -12.01
N PHE A 84 -25.22 26.18 -11.91
CA PHE A 84 -24.62 25.70 -10.68
C PHE A 84 -23.86 26.82 -9.97
N ASP A 85 -24.44 27.36 -8.90
CA ASP A 85 -23.76 28.23 -7.95
C ASP A 85 -23.91 27.65 -6.54
N GLY A 86 -22.82 27.67 -5.77
CA GLY A 86 -22.52 26.86 -4.59
C GLY A 86 -23.48 27.02 -3.40
N THR A 87 -24.74 26.64 -3.58
CA THR A 87 -25.79 26.79 -2.58
C THR A 87 -25.70 25.63 -1.58
N ILE A 88 -25.32 25.94 -0.35
CA ILE A 88 -25.47 25.04 0.79
C ILE A 88 -26.95 24.73 0.94
N TRP A 89 -27.38 23.50 0.62
CA TRP A 89 -28.74 23.04 0.84
C TRP A 89 -29.01 22.92 2.34
N THR A 90 -29.48 24.00 2.96
CA THR A 90 -30.13 23.93 4.26
C THR A 90 -31.47 23.22 4.07
N CYS A 91 -31.77 22.23 4.92
CA CYS A 91 -33.03 21.49 4.86
C CYS A 91 -34.18 22.42 5.28
N HIS A 92 -34.66 23.25 4.36
CA HIS A 92 -35.96 23.85 4.41
C HIS A 92 -36.87 22.96 3.58
N THR A 93 -37.70 22.14 4.23
CA THR A 93 -38.76 21.39 3.55
C THR A 93 -39.71 22.41 2.91
N SER A 94 -39.53 22.68 1.61
CA SER A 94 -40.22 23.74 0.87
C SER A 94 -41.59 23.33 0.34
N GLU A 95 -42.04 22.10 0.57
CA GLU A 95 -43.38 21.67 0.15
C GLU A 95 -44.47 22.02 1.16
N ARG A 96 -45.48 22.74 0.65
CA ARG A 96 -46.57 23.38 1.38
C ARG A 96 -47.59 22.42 2.01
N THR A 97 -47.41 21.10 1.88
CA THR A 97 -48.39 20.07 2.28
C THR A 97 -47.89 19.09 3.36
N GLU A 98 -46.62 19.16 3.77
CA GLU A 98 -46.09 18.34 4.87
C GLU A 98 -45.64 19.22 6.04
N ARG A 99 -46.02 18.87 7.29
CA ARG A 99 -45.62 19.62 8.50
C ARG A 99 -44.10 19.86 8.51
N ARG A 100 -43.68 21.12 8.39
CA ARG A 100 -42.28 21.56 8.41
C ARG A 100 -41.61 21.08 9.70
N VAL A 101 -40.54 20.29 9.55
CA VAL A 101 -39.63 19.98 10.66
C VAL A 101 -38.55 21.05 10.71
N SER A 102 -38.15 21.48 11.91
CA SER A 102 -37.03 22.41 12.05
C SER A 102 -35.71 21.73 11.68
N VAL A 103 -34.70 22.52 11.28
CA VAL A 103 -33.36 22.01 10.94
C VAL A 103 -32.75 21.14 12.06
N PRO A 104 -32.86 21.50 13.35
CA PRO A 104 -32.42 20.63 14.44
C PRO A 104 -33.15 19.29 14.48
N THR A 105 -34.46 19.28 14.25
CA THR A 105 -35.29 18.06 14.24
C THR A 105 -34.95 17.17 13.04
N ALA A 106 -34.73 17.75 11.86
CA ALA A 106 -34.26 17.01 10.68
C ALA A 106 -32.86 16.42 10.92
N SER A 107 -31.95 17.18 11.51
CA SER A 107 -30.61 16.71 11.88
C SER A 107 -30.66 15.57 12.90
N GLN A 108 -31.46 15.68 13.96
CA GLN A 108 -31.62 14.61 14.95
C GLN A 108 -32.27 13.36 14.36
N ALA A 109 -33.22 13.52 13.45
CA ALA A 109 -33.88 12.42 12.76
C ALA A 109 -32.91 11.67 11.82
N LEU A 110 -32.09 12.39 11.06
CA LEU A 110 -31.08 11.82 10.16
C LEU A 110 -29.91 11.17 10.92
N ASN A 111 -29.57 11.67 12.11
CA ASN A 111 -28.53 11.12 12.97
C ASN A 111 -29.03 10.04 13.95
N GLY A 112 -30.28 9.59 13.83
CA GLY A 112 -30.81 8.45 14.59
C GLY A 112 -30.96 8.66 16.10
N ARG A 113 -31.06 9.91 16.59
CA ARG A 113 -31.16 10.17 18.04
C ARG A 113 -32.52 9.72 18.61
N ALA A 114 -32.51 9.19 19.84
CA ALA A 114 -33.67 8.58 20.51
C ALA A 114 -34.86 9.52 20.77
N ARG A 115 -34.65 10.85 20.77
CA ARG A 115 -35.69 11.85 21.09
C ARG A 115 -36.64 12.17 19.91
N ILE A 116 -36.56 11.45 18.80
CA ILE A 116 -37.39 11.67 17.61
C ILE A 116 -38.31 10.47 17.40
N SER A 117 -39.61 10.70 17.26
CA SER A 117 -40.58 9.64 16.97
C SER A 117 -40.26 8.94 15.65
N ASP A 118 -40.50 7.62 15.58
CA ASP A 118 -40.25 6.82 14.38
C ASP A 118 -41.01 7.34 13.15
N GLN A 119 -42.22 7.88 13.38
CA GLN A 119 -43.02 8.51 12.33
C GLN A 119 -42.29 9.72 11.73
N THR A 120 -41.70 10.58 12.57
CA THR A 120 -40.92 11.75 12.13
C THR A 120 -39.63 11.31 11.45
N ARG A 121 -38.95 10.28 11.97
CA ARG A 121 -37.72 9.72 11.39
C ARG A 121 -37.95 9.16 9.98
N LYS A 122 -38.99 8.34 9.81
CA LYS A 122 -39.39 7.78 8.51
C LYS A 122 -39.77 8.87 7.50
N ARG A 123 -40.42 9.94 7.96
CA ARG A 123 -40.77 11.09 7.11
C ARG A 123 -39.52 11.83 6.63
N VAL A 124 -38.62 12.20 7.55
CA VAL A 124 -37.37 12.90 7.21
C VAL A 124 -36.51 12.06 6.26
N ALA A 125 -36.40 10.74 6.48
CA ALA A 125 -35.65 9.84 5.59
C ALA A 125 -36.26 9.74 4.18
N ARG A 126 -37.59 9.82 4.05
CA ARG A 126 -38.28 9.84 2.75
C ARG A 126 -37.97 11.13 1.98
N VAL A 127 -38.10 12.28 2.64
CA VAL A 127 -37.82 13.59 2.03
C VAL A 127 -36.35 13.72 1.64
N ALA A 128 -35.43 13.29 2.51
CA ALA A 128 -34.00 13.30 2.22
C ALA A 128 -33.64 12.46 0.98
N ARG A 129 -34.20 11.25 0.84
CA ARG A 129 -34.03 10.43 -0.36
C ARG A 129 -34.58 11.11 -1.61
N ARG A 130 -35.77 11.70 -1.54
CA ARG A 130 -36.40 12.38 -2.69
C ARG A 130 -35.58 13.58 -3.17
N LEU A 131 -34.96 14.30 -2.23
CA LEU A 131 -34.09 15.44 -2.51
C LEU A 131 -32.66 15.04 -2.89
N ARG A 132 -32.34 13.74 -2.89
CA ARG A 132 -30.94 13.24 -2.97
C ARG A 132 -30.02 13.93 -1.95
N TYR A 133 -30.59 14.29 -0.80
CA TYR A 133 -29.86 14.94 0.28
C TYR A 133 -28.93 13.94 0.96
N ALA A 134 -27.63 14.17 0.83
CA ALA A 134 -26.60 13.48 1.59
C ALA A 134 -26.12 14.41 2.72
N PRO A 135 -26.06 13.94 3.98
CA PRO A 135 -25.48 14.72 5.07
C PRO A 135 -24.04 15.12 4.73
N HIS A 136 -23.69 16.38 4.89
CA HIS A 136 -22.33 16.86 4.61
C HIS A 136 -21.35 16.22 5.60
N ALA A 137 -20.34 15.50 5.09
CA ALA A 137 -19.38 14.78 5.92
C ALA A 137 -18.70 15.68 6.97
N ALA A 138 -18.28 16.90 6.58
CA ALA A 138 -17.71 17.88 7.51
C ALA A 138 -18.67 18.30 8.63
N ALA A 139 -19.97 18.49 8.34
CA ALA A 139 -20.96 18.83 9.37
C ALA A 139 -21.23 17.66 10.32
N ARG A 140 -21.22 16.42 9.79
CA ARG A 140 -21.35 15.20 10.59
C ARG A 140 -20.11 15.00 11.48
N ARG A 141 -18.90 15.25 10.97
CA ARG A 141 -17.62 15.25 11.73
C ARG A 141 -17.67 16.21 12.92
N LEU A 142 -18.11 17.45 12.69
CA LEU A 142 -18.24 18.46 13.75
C LEU A 142 -19.25 18.05 14.84
N ILE A 143 -20.35 17.38 14.47
CA ILE A 143 -21.39 16.95 15.41
C ILE A 143 -20.99 15.69 16.19
N LEU A 144 -20.31 14.73 15.53
CA LEU A 144 -19.93 13.45 16.13
C LEU A 144 -18.56 13.49 16.82
N GLY A 145 -17.73 14.48 16.51
CA GLY A 145 -16.34 14.54 16.97
C GLY A 145 -15.42 13.48 16.34
N ARG A 146 -15.91 12.74 15.34
CA ARG A 146 -15.22 11.62 14.67
C ARG A 146 -15.52 11.61 13.18
N SER A 147 -14.58 11.09 12.40
CA SER A 147 -14.67 10.96 10.95
C SER A 147 -15.25 9.62 10.49
N ASN A 148 -15.20 8.59 11.35
CA ASN A 148 -15.44 7.19 11.01
C ASN A 148 -14.64 6.78 9.77
N SER A 149 -13.40 7.24 9.69
CA SER A 149 -12.48 6.97 8.59
C SER A 149 -11.11 6.69 9.15
N ALA A 150 -10.42 5.70 8.61
CA ALA A 150 -9.03 5.38 8.97
C ALA A 150 -8.18 5.38 7.71
N ALA A 151 -6.96 5.88 7.82
CA ALA A 151 -6.00 5.83 6.71
C ALA A 151 -5.24 4.51 6.72
N MET A 152 -5.03 3.94 5.53
CA MET A 152 -4.07 2.87 5.27
C MET A 152 -2.95 3.46 4.41
N VAL A 153 -1.72 3.40 4.89
CA VAL A 153 -0.57 4.07 4.30
C VAL A 153 0.47 3.00 3.95
N PRO A 154 0.84 2.84 2.67
CA PRO A 154 1.99 2.04 2.30
C PRO A 154 3.26 2.67 2.88
N GLY A 155 4.19 1.84 3.35
CA GLY A 155 5.46 2.31 3.89
C GLY A 155 6.42 2.81 2.81
N SER A 156 6.45 2.12 1.66
CA SER A 156 7.41 2.38 0.58
C SER A 156 6.78 3.04 -0.65
N ASN A 157 6.02 2.29 -1.47
CA ASN A 157 5.42 2.78 -2.69
C ASN A 157 4.05 2.12 -2.99
N MET A 158 3.14 2.88 -3.62
CA MET A 158 1.76 2.42 -3.89
C MET A 158 1.76 1.26 -4.88
N THR A 159 2.58 1.36 -5.92
CA THR A 159 2.66 0.36 -6.97
C THR A 159 3.04 -1.01 -6.40
N GLY A 160 4.04 -1.07 -5.53
CA GLY A 160 4.50 -2.27 -4.82
C GLY A 160 3.39 -2.89 -3.99
N MET A 161 2.74 -2.11 -3.10
CA MET A 161 1.62 -2.63 -2.30
C MET A 161 0.50 -3.24 -3.15
N PHE A 162 0.11 -2.60 -4.25
CA PHE A 162 -1.01 -3.09 -5.07
C PHE A 162 -0.62 -4.20 -6.06
N SER A 163 0.67 -4.30 -6.41
CA SER A 163 1.17 -5.33 -7.32
C SER A 163 1.51 -6.62 -6.57
N ASP A 164 1.80 -6.51 -5.27
CA ASP A 164 2.09 -7.63 -4.40
C ASP A 164 0.80 -8.36 -3.98
N LEU A 165 0.71 -9.64 -4.33
CA LEU A 165 -0.44 -10.48 -4.01
C LEU A 165 -0.58 -10.74 -2.50
N PHE A 166 0.50 -10.56 -1.72
CA PHE A 166 0.45 -10.60 -0.26
C PHE A 166 -0.55 -9.57 0.30
N TYR A 167 -0.43 -8.31 -0.11
CA TYR A 167 -1.25 -7.23 0.45
C TYR A 167 -2.73 -7.32 0.06
N ARG A 168 -3.10 -8.09 -0.97
CA ARG A 168 -4.52 -8.28 -1.33
C ARG A 168 -5.31 -8.93 -0.19
N ALA A 169 -4.80 -10.02 0.37
CA ALA A 169 -5.45 -10.72 1.47
C ALA A 169 -5.41 -9.90 2.78
N VAL A 170 -4.32 -9.17 3.01
CA VAL A 170 -4.21 -8.23 4.13
C VAL A 170 -5.28 -7.14 4.04
N LEU A 171 -5.41 -6.49 2.88
CA LEU A 171 -6.40 -5.44 2.64
C LEU A 171 -7.84 -5.96 2.77
N ALA A 172 -8.11 -7.20 2.35
CA ALA A 172 -9.41 -7.83 2.57
C ALA A 172 -9.72 -7.98 4.07
N GLY A 173 -8.74 -8.42 4.88
CA GLY A 173 -8.89 -8.53 6.33
C GLY A 173 -9.11 -7.19 7.03
N VAL A 174 -8.37 -6.14 6.63
CA VAL A 174 -8.56 -4.77 7.15
C VAL A 174 -9.94 -4.24 6.75
N GLY A 175 -10.27 -4.34 5.47
CA GLY A 175 -11.53 -3.86 4.90
C GLY A 175 -12.75 -4.49 5.57
N GLY A 176 -12.74 -5.80 5.79
CA GLY A 176 -13.83 -6.52 6.46
C GLY A 176 -14.08 -6.01 7.88
N VAL A 177 -13.02 -5.78 8.68
CA VAL A 177 -13.16 -5.25 10.04
C VAL A 177 -13.68 -3.81 10.05
N PHE A 178 -13.17 -2.96 9.15
CA PHE A 178 -13.66 -1.58 9.05
C PHE A 178 -15.10 -1.51 8.55
N GLU A 179 -15.49 -2.34 7.59
CA GLU A 179 -16.87 -2.43 7.13
C GLU A 179 -17.82 -2.85 8.25
N GLU A 180 -17.48 -3.93 8.99
CA GLU A 180 -18.21 -4.41 10.17
C GLU A 180 -18.38 -3.29 11.22
N ALA A 181 -17.36 -2.44 11.41
CA ALA A 181 -17.36 -1.33 12.37
C ALA A 181 -17.98 -0.02 11.83
N GLY A 182 -18.41 0.03 10.56
CA GLY A 182 -18.94 1.25 9.93
C GLY A 182 -17.88 2.33 9.69
N TYR A 183 -16.61 1.93 9.58
CA TYR A 183 -15.46 2.75 9.23
C TYR A 183 -15.17 2.72 7.73
N ARG A 184 -14.72 3.85 7.18
CA ARG A 184 -14.19 3.92 5.82
C ARG A 184 -12.69 3.72 5.83
N MET A 185 -12.20 2.89 4.92
CA MET A 185 -10.76 2.79 4.63
C MET A 185 -10.38 3.83 3.57
N LEU A 186 -9.41 4.69 3.89
CA LEU A 186 -8.81 5.62 2.94
C LEU A 186 -7.38 5.16 2.65
N ILE A 187 -7.08 4.77 1.42
CA ILE A 187 -5.70 4.43 1.03
C ILE A 187 -5.04 5.71 0.52
N THR A 188 -3.92 6.09 1.12
CA THR A 188 -3.17 7.29 0.72
C THR A 188 -1.86 6.91 0.04
N PRO A 189 -1.32 7.76 -0.85
CA PRO A 189 0.02 7.59 -1.34
C PRO A 189 1.04 7.50 -0.19
N PRO A 190 2.09 6.68 -0.37
CA PRO A 190 3.22 6.62 0.55
C PRO A 190 4.09 7.85 0.39
N LEU A 191 5.02 7.95 1.31
CA LEU A 191 6.01 9.01 1.42
C LEU A 191 6.80 9.18 0.12
N ARG A 192 6.86 10.40 -0.40
CA ARG A 192 7.87 10.81 -1.37
C ARG A 192 8.51 12.09 -0.84
N SER A 193 9.79 12.01 -0.47
CA SER A 193 10.66 13.11 0.01
C SER A 193 10.55 13.51 1.49
N ALA A 194 11.72 13.82 2.07
CA ALA A 194 11.92 14.32 3.43
C ALA A 194 11.40 15.76 3.67
N SER A 195 10.95 16.45 2.61
CA SER A 195 10.67 17.89 2.64
C SER A 195 9.25 18.27 3.06
N GLN A 196 8.30 17.33 3.10
CA GLN A 196 6.90 17.62 3.45
C GLN A 196 6.34 16.53 4.38
N PRO A 197 5.46 16.91 5.34
CA PRO A 197 4.76 15.93 6.15
C PRO A 197 3.89 15.04 5.25
N PRO A 198 3.75 13.74 5.57
CA PRO A 198 2.90 12.82 4.84
C PRO A 198 1.46 13.36 4.73
N GLN A 199 0.77 13.08 3.62
CA GLN A 199 -0.63 13.49 3.45
C GLN A 199 -1.52 13.04 4.62
N PHE A 200 -1.25 11.86 5.20
CA PHE A 200 -2.01 11.38 6.34
C PHE A 200 -1.79 12.21 7.63
N VAL A 201 -0.65 12.91 7.78
CA VAL A 201 -0.42 13.85 8.88
C VAL A 201 -1.28 15.11 8.72
N GLU A 202 -1.46 15.58 7.48
CA GLU A 202 -2.39 16.67 7.18
C GLU A 202 -3.84 16.24 7.43
N MET A 203 -4.22 15.03 6.98
CA MET A 203 -5.54 14.45 7.23
C MET A 203 -5.80 14.26 8.73
N ALA A 204 -4.79 13.82 9.49
CA ALA A 204 -4.86 13.71 10.94
C ALA A 204 -5.09 15.08 11.60
N SER A 205 -4.30 16.08 11.19
CA SER A 205 -4.39 17.46 11.70
C SER A 205 -5.75 18.10 11.37
N ALA A 206 -6.31 17.79 10.19
CA ALA A 206 -7.62 18.23 9.74
C ALA A 206 -8.79 17.38 10.28
N ARG A 207 -8.51 16.38 11.13
CA ARG A 207 -9.51 15.44 11.71
C ARG A 207 -10.36 14.74 10.66
N GLU A 208 -9.75 14.40 9.53
CA GLU A 208 -10.40 13.68 8.44
C GLU A 208 -10.38 12.16 8.62
N ILE A 209 -9.48 11.70 9.47
CA ILE A 209 -9.29 10.32 9.89
C ILE A 209 -9.21 10.25 11.42
N ASP A 210 -9.60 9.12 11.97
CA ASP A 210 -9.57 8.86 13.41
C ASP A 210 -8.35 8.01 13.81
N GLY A 211 -7.68 7.36 12.84
CA GLY A 211 -6.50 6.52 13.07
C GLY A 211 -5.76 6.17 11.78
N VAL A 212 -4.53 5.67 11.92
CA VAL A 212 -3.63 5.34 10.81
C VAL A 212 -3.09 3.91 10.96
N LEU A 213 -3.25 3.10 9.91
CA LEU A 213 -2.51 1.87 9.69
C LEU A 213 -1.35 2.14 8.73
N VAL A 214 -0.13 1.81 9.13
CA VAL A 214 1.05 1.93 8.28
C VAL A 214 1.54 0.53 7.95
N ALA A 215 1.54 0.18 6.66
CA ALA A 215 1.85 -1.16 6.19
C ALA A 215 3.20 -1.24 5.49
N GLY A 216 4.07 -2.12 5.98
CA GLY A 216 5.43 -2.32 5.48
C GLY A 216 6.44 -1.32 6.01
N ALA A 217 7.64 -1.32 5.40
CA ALA A 217 8.79 -0.53 5.85
C ALA A 217 8.51 0.98 5.83
N VAL A 218 8.66 1.65 6.98
CA VAL A 218 8.43 3.10 7.15
C VAL A 218 9.53 3.72 7.99
N ASP A 219 9.89 4.97 7.70
CA ASP A 219 10.76 5.77 8.57
C ASP A 219 10.03 6.14 9.87
N GLY A 220 10.59 5.70 10.99
CA GLY A 220 10.02 5.90 12.33
C GLY A 220 9.87 7.37 12.74
N ARG A 221 10.54 8.33 12.08
CA ARG A 221 10.32 9.77 12.31
C ARG A 221 8.89 10.18 12.00
N TRP A 222 8.30 9.67 10.91
CA TRP A 222 6.92 10.01 10.53
C TRP A 222 5.90 9.36 11.45
N VAL A 223 6.16 8.11 11.85
CA VAL A 223 5.34 7.41 12.85
C VAL A 223 5.31 8.22 14.15
N LYS A 224 6.49 8.65 14.62
CA LYS A 224 6.59 9.51 15.82
C LYS A 224 5.82 10.83 15.66
N GLN A 225 6.04 11.58 14.57
CA GLN A 225 5.35 12.85 14.35
C GLN A 225 3.83 12.70 14.33
N THR A 226 3.33 11.58 13.81
CA THR A 226 1.89 11.27 13.79
C THR A 226 1.38 11.00 15.20
N MET A 227 2.09 10.17 15.97
CA MET A 227 1.75 9.90 17.37
C MET A 227 1.79 11.16 18.24
N ASP A 228 2.73 12.09 17.97
CA ASP A 228 2.83 13.37 18.68
C ASP A 228 1.57 14.25 18.49
N THR A 229 0.72 13.98 17.48
CA THR A 229 -0.59 14.64 17.32
C THR A 229 -1.70 14.05 18.20
N GLY A 230 -1.44 12.95 18.91
CA GLY A 230 -2.44 12.16 19.64
C GLY A 230 -3.22 11.19 18.76
N MET A 231 -2.84 11.04 17.48
CA MET A 231 -3.48 10.13 16.54
C MET A 231 -3.12 8.66 16.86
N PRO A 232 -4.11 7.76 16.97
CA PRO A 232 -3.87 6.31 16.97
C PRO A 232 -3.10 5.83 15.76
N VAL A 233 -2.01 5.10 15.99
CA VAL A 233 -1.17 4.50 14.94
C VAL A 233 -0.93 3.03 15.25
N VAL A 234 -1.11 2.18 14.25
CA VAL A 234 -0.75 0.76 14.27
C VAL A 234 0.13 0.43 13.07
N LEU A 235 1.23 -0.28 13.31
CA LEU A 235 2.08 -0.81 12.24
C LEU A 235 1.57 -2.19 11.82
N LEU A 236 1.62 -2.45 10.52
CA LEU A 236 1.25 -3.71 9.91
C LEU A 236 2.41 -4.17 9.05
N ASP A 237 2.76 -5.46 9.12
CA ASP A 237 3.83 -6.04 8.30
C ASP A 237 5.20 -5.31 8.48
N ASN A 238 5.36 -4.66 9.64
CA ASN A 238 6.58 -4.02 10.07
C ASN A 238 6.46 -3.66 11.56
N HIS A 239 7.60 -3.47 12.22
CA HIS A 239 7.65 -2.93 13.57
C HIS A 239 8.86 -2.01 13.75
N LEU A 240 8.87 -1.21 14.81
CA LEU A 240 10.00 -0.33 15.14
C LEU A 240 10.62 -0.78 16.47
N PRO A 241 11.73 -1.54 16.44
CA PRO A 241 12.41 -2.00 17.64
C PRO A 241 12.66 -0.87 18.65
N GLY A 242 12.32 -1.13 19.92
CA GLY A 242 12.49 -0.16 21.00
C GLY A 242 11.52 1.04 20.97
N LYS A 243 10.49 1.03 20.11
CA LYS A 243 9.42 2.04 20.10
C LYS A 243 8.10 1.43 20.56
N PRO A 244 7.31 2.11 21.40
CA PRO A 244 6.06 1.58 21.95
C PRO A 244 4.87 1.71 20.99
N VAL A 245 5.10 1.46 19.69
CA VAL A 245 4.06 1.54 18.64
C VAL A 245 3.43 0.17 18.49
N PRO A 246 2.10 0.04 18.66
CA PRO A 246 1.45 -1.23 18.44
C PRO A 246 1.65 -1.72 17.01
N ALA A 247 1.95 -3.01 16.84
CA ALA A 247 2.34 -3.61 15.58
C ALA A 247 1.82 -5.04 15.45
N VAL A 248 1.44 -5.42 14.24
CA VAL A 248 1.14 -6.82 13.88
C VAL A 248 2.10 -7.25 12.79
N VAL A 249 2.88 -8.28 13.09
CA VAL A 249 3.87 -8.89 12.19
C VAL A 249 3.67 -10.40 12.18
N ASN A 250 4.37 -11.10 11.30
CA ASN A 250 4.50 -12.56 11.34
C ASN A 250 5.88 -12.97 11.87
N ASP A 251 6.02 -14.24 12.25
CA ASP A 251 7.31 -14.82 12.63
C ASP A 251 8.19 -15.04 11.39
N ASN A 252 8.86 -13.97 10.96
CA ASN A 252 9.78 -13.96 9.81
C ASN A 252 10.98 -14.88 10.04
N THR A 253 11.58 -14.81 11.23
CA THR A 253 12.73 -15.65 11.59
C THR A 253 12.37 -17.12 11.62
N GLY A 254 11.25 -17.49 12.27
CA GLY A 254 10.76 -18.86 12.32
C GLY A 254 10.34 -19.37 10.94
N GLY A 255 9.69 -18.52 10.14
CA GLY A 255 9.30 -18.83 8.77
C GLY A 255 10.51 -19.17 7.89
N ALA A 256 11.48 -18.25 7.80
CA ALA A 256 12.69 -18.47 7.01
C ALA A 256 13.53 -19.64 7.51
N TYR A 257 13.60 -19.82 8.83
CA TYR A 257 14.21 -21.00 9.44
C TYR A 257 13.55 -22.30 8.97
N SER A 258 12.23 -22.40 9.04
CA SER A 258 11.50 -23.61 8.67
C SER A 258 11.66 -23.96 7.18
N GLY A 259 11.60 -22.97 6.29
CA GLY A 259 11.78 -23.18 4.84
C GLY A 259 13.21 -23.61 4.48
N THR A 260 14.21 -22.98 5.08
CA THR A 260 15.63 -23.32 4.86
C THR A 260 15.97 -24.68 5.46
N ARG A 261 15.46 -24.97 6.66
CA ARG A 261 15.66 -26.26 7.34
C ARG A 261 15.07 -27.42 6.53
N HIS A 262 13.90 -27.24 5.94
CA HIS A 262 13.30 -28.22 5.04
C HIS A 262 14.22 -28.58 3.87
N LEU A 263 14.88 -27.59 3.25
CA LEU A 263 15.86 -27.83 2.19
C LEU A 263 17.08 -28.62 2.71
N ALA A 264 17.58 -28.29 3.89
CA ALA A 264 18.69 -29.02 4.50
C ALA A 264 18.31 -30.49 4.84
N GLU A 265 17.11 -30.71 5.38
CA GLU A 265 16.58 -32.05 5.69
C GLU A 265 16.36 -32.91 4.44
N LEU A 266 16.18 -32.29 3.27
CA LEU A 266 16.15 -32.96 1.97
C LEU A 266 17.55 -33.31 1.42
N GLY A 267 18.63 -32.99 2.14
CA GLY A 267 20.01 -33.34 1.78
C GLY A 267 20.75 -32.26 1.00
N HIS A 268 20.16 -31.07 0.80
CA HIS A 268 20.86 -29.97 0.15
C HIS A 268 21.91 -29.36 1.08
N THR A 269 23.15 -29.26 0.61
CA THR A 269 24.27 -28.71 1.39
C THR A 269 24.69 -27.30 0.96
N ARG A 270 24.43 -26.92 -0.29
CA ARG A 270 24.63 -25.57 -0.84
C ARG A 270 23.27 -24.95 -1.14
N ILE A 271 22.75 -24.20 -0.18
CA ILE A 271 21.44 -23.55 -0.26
C ILE A 271 21.68 -22.05 -0.48
N GLY A 272 21.07 -21.49 -1.52
CA GLY A 272 21.08 -20.05 -1.80
C GLY A 272 20.00 -19.29 -1.06
N PHE A 273 20.25 -18.01 -0.82
CA PHE A 273 19.32 -17.07 -0.22
C PHE A 273 18.99 -15.95 -1.21
N MET A 274 17.70 -15.78 -1.50
CA MET A 274 17.19 -14.67 -2.30
C MET A 274 16.35 -13.76 -1.39
N GLY A 275 16.97 -12.69 -0.93
CA GLY A 275 16.46 -11.85 0.15
C GLY A 275 16.29 -10.38 -0.21
N ALA A 276 15.75 -9.65 0.75
CA ALA A 276 15.62 -8.20 0.68
C ALA A 276 16.57 -7.51 1.66
N ALA A 277 16.69 -6.18 1.55
CA ALA A 277 17.67 -5.41 2.32
C ALA A 277 17.53 -5.61 3.84
N VAL A 278 18.67 -5.78 4.53
CA VAL A 278 18.73 -6.08 5.97
C VAL A 278 18.66 -4.84 6.87
N ASP A 279 18.48 -3.67 6.28
CA ASP A 279 18.35 -2.39 6.98
C ASP A 279 16.95 -2.19 7.60
N TYR A 280 15.99 -3.06 7.27
CA TYR A 280 14.67 -3.12 7.91
C TYR A 280 14.37 -4.51 8.52
N PRO A 281 13.44 -4.60 9.49
CA PRO A 281 13.28 -5.81 10.31
C PRO A 281 13.01 -7.09 9.52
N PHE A 282 12.08 -7.08 8.56
CA PHE A 282 11.76 -8.27 7.76
C PHE A 282 12.97 -8.86 7.03
N GLY A 283 13.79 -8.02 6.37
CA GLY A 283 14.99 -8.50 5.68
C GLY A 283 16.03 -9.07 6.64
N ARG A 284 16.20 -8.45 7.81
CA ARG A 284 17.09 -8.95 8.87
C ARG A 284 16.60 -10.27 9.46
N GLU A 285 15.33 -10.35 9.84
CA GLU A 285 14.73 -11.51 10.50
C GLU A 285 14.73 -12.75 9.60
N THR A 286 14.38 -12.58 8.32
CA THR A 286 14.42 -13.67 7.35
C THR A 286 15.85 -14.15 7.08
N HIS A 287 16.80 -13.22 7.00
CA HIS A 287 18.23 -13.53 6.87
C HIS A 287 18.78 -14.29 8.08
N ASP A 288 18.44 -13.85 9.30
CA ASP A 288 18.80 -14.52 10.55
C ASP A 288 18.20 -15.93 10.61
N GLY A 289 16.94 -16.11 10.20
CA GLY A 289 16.27 -17.41 10.13
C GLY A 289 16.97 -18.38 9.18
N TYR A 290 17.32 -17.92 7.98
CA TYR A 290 18.08 -18.68 6.98
C TYR A 290 19.45 -19.13 7.53
N ARG A 291 20.27 -18.20 8.04
CA ARG A 291 21.60 -18.51 8.55
C ARG A 291 21.55 -19.44 9.77
N ARG A 292 20.57 -19.27 10.65
CA ARG A 292 20.35 -20.14 11.80
C ARG A 292 20.05 -21.58 11.36
N ALA A 293 19.19 -21.76 10.35
CA ALA A 293 18.86 -23.09 9.83
C ALA A 293 20.09 -23.81 9.24
N LEU A 294 20.95 -23.09 8.50
CA LEU A 294 22.21 -23.66 8.00
C LEU A 294 23.13 -24.07 9.14
N THR A 295 23.31 -23.19 10.13
CA THR A 295 24.18 -23.44 11.29
C THR A 295 23.71 -24.65 12.09
N ASP A 296 22.41 -24.75 12.38
CA ASP A 296 21.82 -25.87 13.10
C ASP A 296 21.94 -27.20 12.34
N ALA A 297 21.95 -27.15 11.00
CA ALA A 297 22.17 -28.30 10.13
C ALA A 297 23.67 -28.65 9.91
N GLY A 298 24.59 -27.88 10.50
CA GLY A 298 26.04 -28.06 10.30
C GLY A 298 26.53 -27.66 8.89
N LEU A 299 25.78 -26.82 8.18
CA LEU A 299 26.11 -26.34 6.83
C LEU A 299 26.83 -24.98 6.88
N PRO A 300 27.75 -24.72 5.93
CA PRO A 300 28.46 -23.45 5.88
C PRO A 300 27.54 -22.31 5.43
N VAL A 301 27.70 -21.14 6.08
CA VAL A 301 27.12 -19.88 5.59
C VAL A 301 28.09 -19.28 4.56
N ASP A 302 27.74 -19.33 3.29
CA ASP A 302 28.53 -18.79 2.18
C ASP A 302 27.91 -17.46 1.69
N PRO A 303 28.55 -16.30 1.95
CA PRO A 303 28.06 -15.01 1.50
C PRO A 303 27.90 -14.91 -0.02
N ALA A 304 28.61 -15.72 -0.82
CA ALA A 304 28.46 -15.74 -2.27
C ALA A 304 27.12 -16.34 -2.73
N LEU A 305 26.43 -17.06 -1.84
CA LEU A 305 25.10 -17.63 -2.09
C LEU A 305 23.95 -16.72 -1.63
N GLU A 306 24.25 -15.54 -1.09
CA GLU A 306 23.26 -14.58 -0.58
C GLU A 306 23.09 -13.40 -1.55
N ILE A 307 21.90 -13.30 -2.16
CA ILE A 307 21.54 -12.18 -3.03
C ILE A 307 20.52 -11.30 -2.32
N ILE A 308 20.85 -10.01 -2.21
CA ILE A 308 20.00 -8.99 -1.59
C ILE A 308 19.48 -8.05 -2.68
N ILE A 309 18.18 -8.08 -2.93
CA ILE A 309 17.52 -7.31 -3.99
C ILE A 309 16.18 -6.74 -3.52
N PRO A 310 15.63 -5.72 -4.21
CA PRO A 310 14.24 -5.34 -4.03
C PRO A 310 13.29 -6.52 -4.29
N ILE A 311 12.15 -6.57 -3.60
CA ILE A 311 11.11 -7.59 -3.80
C ILE A 311 10.45 -7.34 -5.17
N ASP A 312 10.99 -8.00 -6.19
CA ASP A 312 10.57 -7.89 -7.58
C ASP A 312 10.97 -9.16 -8.33
N ALA A 313 10.03 -9.77 -9.05
CA ALA A 313 10.25 -11.05 -9.71
C ALA A 313 11.31 -10.98 -10.83
N GLU A 314 11.40 -9.85 -11.54
CA GLU A 314 12.37 -9.67 -12.62
C GLU A 314 13.79 -9.51 -12.05
N ARG A 315 13.94 -8.75 -10.97
CA ARG A 315 15.20 -8.69 -10.23
C ARG A 315 15.60 -10.04 -9.64
N ALA A 316 14.63 -10.81 -9.15
CA ALA A 316 14.90 -12.16 -8.67
C ALA A 316 15.34 -13.09 -9.79
N ARG A 317 14.77 -12.96 -10.99
CA ARG A 317 15.19 -13.71 -12.18
C ARG A 317 16.66 -13.41 -12.54
N GLU A 318 17.03 -12.13 -12.57
CA GLU A 318 18.42 -11.69 -12.80
C GLU A 318 19.38 -12.24 -11.72
N GLY A 319 19.02 -12.05 -10.44
CA GLY A 319 19.83 -12.47 -9.29
C GLY A 319 19.99 -13.99 -9.18
N ALA A 320 18.90 -14.74 -9.36
CA ALA A 320 18.94 -16.20 -9.40
C ALA A 320 19.80 -16.67 -10.57
N GLY A 321 19.71 -15.97 -11.70
CA GLY A 321 20.55 -16.24 -12.84
C GLY A 321 22.05 -16.08 -12.57
N ALA A 322 22.45 -15.15 -11.72
CA ALA A 322 23.83 -15.00 -11.28
C ALA A 322 24.28 -16.15 -10.35
N LEU A 323 23.44 -16.52 -9.38
CA LEU A 323 23.71 -17.66 -8.48
C LEU A 323 23.86 -18.98 -9.24
N LEU A 324 22.97 -19.23 -10.20
CA LEU A 324 22.96 -20.45 -11.00
C LEU A 324 24.08 -20.50 -12.05
N SER A 325 24.81 -19.39 -12.25
CA SER A 325 25.98 -19.31 -13.14
C SER A 325 27.32 -19.39 -12.39
N LEU A 326 27.30 -19.58 -11.07
CA LEU A 326 28.53 -19.83 -10.30
C LEU A 326 29.21 -21.12 -10.76
N ALA A 327 30.52 -21.22 -10.55
CA ALA A 327 31.27 -22.44 -10.86
C ALA A 327 30.76 -23.66 -10.07
N ASP A 328 30.29 -23.42 -8.84
CA ASP A 328 29.62 -24.38 -7.97
C ASP A 328 28.28 -23.81 -7.48
N PRO A 329 27.21 -23.91 -8.31
CA PRO A 329 25.92 -23.28 -8.03
C PRO A 329 25.19 -23.98 -6.87
N PRO A 330 24.24 -23.28 -6.19
CA PRO A 330 23.42 -23.92 -5.18
C PRO A 330 22.44 -24.92 -5.82
N SER A 331 22.15 -26.02 -5.12
CA SER A 331 21.13 -27.01 -5.54
C SER A 331 19.75 -26.75 -4.94
N ALA A 332 19.65 -25.78 -4.03
CA ALA A 332 18.38 -25.26 -3.54
C ALA A 332 18.43 -23.76 -3.28
N ILE A 333 17.31 -23.06 -3.37
CA ILE A 333 17.20 -21.64 -3.03
C ILE A 333 15.99 -21.42 -2.12
N PHE A 334 16.23 -20.75 -0.99
CA PHE A 334 15.19 -20.13 -0.19
C PHE A 334 15.02 -18.67 -0.61
N ALA A 335 13.80 -18.30 -0.98
CA ALA A 335 13.42 -16.95 -1.36
C ALA A 335 12.45 -16.35 -0.35
N VAL A 336 12.73 -15.13 0.12
CA VAL A 336 11.98 -14.51 1.24
C VAL A 336 10.55 -14.10 0.89
N THR A 337 10.16 -14.16 -0.39
CA THR A 337 8.76 -14.08 -0.82
C THR A 337 8.49 -15.01 -2.00
N ASP A 338 7.22 -15.33 -2.23
CA ASP A 338 6.77 -16.14 -3.36
C ASP A 338 7.04 -15.43 -4.69
N MET A 339 6.97 -14.10 -4.73
CA MET A 339 7.32 -13.33 -5.93
C MET A 339 8.80 -13.49 -6.32
N LEU A 340 9.70 -13.52 -5.34
CA LEU A 340 11.12 -13.80 -5.58
C LEU A 340 11.33 -15.26 -5.99
N ALA A 341 10.64 -16.21 -5.34
CA ALA A 341 10.67 -17.62 -5.71
C ALA A 341 10.22 -17.84 -7.16
N LEU A 342 9.18 -17.15 -7.62
CA LEU A 342 8.72 -17.22 -9.01
C LEU A 342 9.78 -16.72 -9.99
N GLY A 343 10.51 -15.65 -9.66
CA GLY A 343 11.66 -15.21 -10.46
C GLY A 343 12.78 -16.25 -10.51
N VAL A 344 13.06 -16.94 -9.39
CA VAL A 344 14.00 -18.08 -9.35
C VAL A 344 13.53 -19.21 -10.28
N THR A 345 12.25 -19.61 -10.21
CA THR A 345 11.71 -20.67 -11.09
C THR A 345 11.79 -20.30 -12.56
N THR A 346 11.64 -19.01 -12.89
CA THR A 346 11.79 -18.50 -14.26
C THR A 346 13.25 -18.60 -14.72
N ALA A 347 14.20 -18.15 -13.89
CA ALA A 347 15.63 -18.22 -14.20
C ALA A 347 16.14 -19.66 -14.39
N ALA A 348 15.62 -20.61 -13.62
CA ALA A 348 15.90 -22.03 -13.74
C ALA A 348 15.41 -22.60 -15.08
N ARG A 349 14.15 -22.31 -15.45
CA ARG A 349 13.57 -22.72 -16.74
C ARG A 349 14.33 -22.16 -17.94
N GLU A 350 14.73 -20.90 -17.89
CA GLU A 350 15.55 -20.27 -18.94
C GLU A 350 16.90 -20.95 -19.14
N ARG A 351 17.40 -21.66 -18.11
CA ARG A 351 18.64 -22.44 -18.13
C ARG A 351 18.42 -23.92 -18.41
N GLY A 352 17.18 -24.35 -18.64
CA GLY A 352 16.84 -25.75 -18.83
C GLY A 352 16.94 -26.62 -17.57
N LEU A 353 16.99 -26.01 -16.38
CA LEU A 353 17.00 -26.75 -15.12
C LEU A 353 15.59 -27.20 -14.76
N ALA A 354 15.42 -28.48 -14.44
CA ALA A 354 14.19 -29.06 -13.97
C ALA A 354 13.98 -28.78 -12.47
N ILE A 355 12.77 -28.41 -12.09
CA ILE A 355 12.37 -28.24 -10.70
C ILE A 355 11.40 -29.39 -10.36
N PRO A 356 11.64 -30.17 -9.30
CA PRO A 356 12.68 -30.02 -8.29
C PRO A 356 13.99 -30.78 -8.57
N ALA A 357 14.11 -31.48 -9.71
CA ALA A 357 15.18 -32.46 -9.92
C ALA A 357 16.60 -31.87 -9.91
N ASP A 358 16.79 -30.70 -10.53
CA ASP A 358 18.08 -30.00 -10.59
C ASP A 358 18.16 -28.85 -9.58
N LEU A 359 17.02 -28.28 -9.18
CA LEU A 359 16.93 -27.15 -8.26
C LEU A 359 15.67 -27.23 -7.40
N SER A 360 15.83 -27.27 -6.09
CA SER A 360 14.73 -27.07 -5.13
C SER A 360 14.50 -25.59 -4.84
N VAL A 361 13.25 -25.16 -4.76
CA VAL A 361 12.88 -23.76 -4.48
C VAL A 361 11.82 -23.71 -3.39
N VAL A 362 12.06 -22.88 -2.37
CA VAL A 362 11.08 -22.54 -1.31
C VAL A 362 10.82 -21.05 -1.32
N GLY A 363 9.55 -20.66 -1.38
CA GLY A 363 9.10 -19.28 -1.18
C GLY A 363 8.59 -19.01 0.25
N MET A 364 8.00 -17.85 0.43
CA MET A 364 7.30 -17.44 1.65
C MET A 364 6.14 -16.51 1.24
N ASP A 365 5.02 -16.60 1.95
CA ASP A 365 3.74 -15.87 1.83
C ASP A 365 2.57 -16.85 1.68
N ASP A 366 2.72 -17.87 0.83
CA ASP A 366 1.65 -18.70 0.27
C ASP A 366 0.59 -17.89 -0.47
N ILE A 367 1.01 -17.09 -1.46
CA ILE A 367 0.09 -16.38 -2.36
C ILE A 367 -0.72 -17.37 -3.20
N ASP A 368 -1.91 -16.98 -3.66
CA ASP A 368 -2.80 -17.86 -4.43
C ASP A 368 -2.09 -18.49 -5.66
N LEU A 369 -1.18 -17.75 -6.27
CA LEU A 369 -0.38 -18.21 -7.42
C LEU A 369 0.54 -19.39 -7.06
N ALA A 370 1.02 -19.50 -5.82
CA ALA A 370 1.92 -20.57 -5.37
C ALA A 370 1.29 -21.96 -5.55
N ALA A 371 -0.02 -22.10 -5.35
CA ALA A 371 -0.72 -23.38 -5.48
C ALA A 371 -0.93 -23.83 -6.94
N VAL A 372 -0.88 -22.90 -7.90
CA VAL A 372 -1.24 -23.16 -9.31
C VAL A 372 -0.07 -23.03 -10.27
N THR A 373 1.16 -22.83 -9.77
CA THR A 373 2.37 -22.94 -10.59
C THR A 373 2.61 -24.39 -11.00
N ASN A 374 3.49 -24.60 -11.99
CA ASN A 374 3.89 -25.94 -12.43
C ASN A 374 5.41 -26.13 -12.38
N PRO A 375 5.96 -26.86 -11.40
CA PRO A 375 5.25 -27.51 -10.30
C PRO A 375 4.69 -26.50 -9.28
N PRO A 376 3.69 -26.88 -8.45
CA PRO A 376 3.17 -26.03 -7.38
C PRO A 376 4.27 -25.68 -6.36
N LEU A 377 4.34 -24.41 -5.96
CA LEU A 377 5.42 -23.86 -5.13
C LEU A 377 5.30 -24.28 -3.67
N THR A 378 6.38 -24.89 -3.15
CA THR A 378 6.62 -25.06 -1.72
C THR A 378 6.91 -23.70 -1.11
N THR A 379 6.21 -23.34 -0.04
CA THR A 379 6.27 -21.98 0.52
C THR A 379 5.91 -21.97 2.00
N VAL A 380 6.30 -20.92 2.71
CA VAL A 380 5.92 -20.66 4.09
C VAL A 380 4.66 -19.77 4.13
N ARG A 381 3.53 -20.32 4.55
CA ARG A 381 2.26 -19.61 4.67
C ARG A 381 2.27 -18.59 5.80
N ILE A 382 1.81 -17.39 5.47
CA ILE A 382 1.51 -16.33 6.41
C ILE A 382 -0.02 -16.15 6.49
N ALA A 383 -0.54 -15.95 7.70
CA ALA A 383 -1.97 -15.70 7.95
C ALA A 383 -2.39 -14.26 7.56
N LYS A 384 -2.23 -13.90 6.28
CA LYS A 384 -2.37 -12.54 5.72
C LYS A 384 -3.70 -11.84 6.08
N GLU A 385 -4.83 -12.52 5.89
CA GLU A 385 -6.14 -11.95 6.23
C GLU A 385 -6.28 -11.74 7.75
N ALA A 386 -5.83 -12.70 8.55
CA ALA A 386 -5.85 -12.59 10.01
C ALA A 386 -4.94 -11.44 10.50
N MET A 387 -3.81 -11.21 9.84
CA MET A 387 -2.92 -10.06 10.08
C MET A 387 -3.68 -8.75 9.88
N GLY A 388 -4.33 -8.59 8.72
CA GLY A 388 -5.14 -7.41 8.42
C GLY A 388 -6.28 -7.21 9.43
N ARG A 389 -7.02 -8.28 9.74
CA ARG A 389 -8.10 -8.24 10.75
C ARG A 389 -7.59 -7.82 12.13
N ARG A 390 -6.46 -8.38 12.58
CA ARG A 390 -5.90 -8.10 13.91
C ARG A 390 -5.44 -6.65 14.00
N ALA A 391 -4.73 -6.14 13.01
CA ALA A 391 -4.26 -4.76 12.99
C ALA A 391 -5.41 -3.75 12.95
N ALA A 392 -6.45 -4.02 12.15
CA ALA A 392 -7.64 -3.18 12.08
C ALA A 392 -8.39 -3.12 13.42
N ARG A 393 -8.55 -4.26 14.12
CA ARG A 393 -9.16 -4.28 15.45
C ARG A 393 -8.33 -3.49 16.46
N MET A 394 -7.01 -3.72 16.49
CA MET A 394 -6.11 -2.97 17.37
C MET A 394 -6.20 -1.46 17.14
N LEU A 395 -6.32 -1.01 15.89
CA LEU A 395 -6.51 0.40 15.59
C LEU A 395 -7.85 0.92 16.12
N LEU A 396 -8.94 0.17 15.92
CA LEU A 396 -10.26 0.56 16.42
C LEU A 396 -10.30 0.65 17.95
N ASP A 397 -9.66 -0.29 18.64
CA ASP A 397 -9.53 -0.28 20.11
C ASP A 397 -8.85 1.04 20.56
N LEU A 398 -7.71 1.39 19.94
CA LEU A 398 -7.02 2.66 20.20
C LEU A 398 -7.88 3.90 19.89
N ILE A 399 -8.64 3.87 18.79
CA ILE A 399 -9.56 4.97 18.41
C ILE A 399 -10.65 5.15 19.46
N HIS A 400 -11.09 4.07 20.10
CA HIS A 400 -12.09 4.09 21.15
C HIS A 400 -11.53 4.48 22.53
N GLY A 401 -10.20 4.57 22.65
CA GLY A 401 -9.51 4.89 23.90
C GLY A 401 -9.22 3.67 24.76
N ASP A 402 -9.36 2.47 24.20
CA ASP A 402 -8.99 1.23 24.85
C ASP A 402 -7.47 1.01 24.76
N ASP A 403 -6.89 0.32 25.73
CA ASP A 403 -5.49 -0.10 25.66
C ASP A 403 -5.35 -1.38 24.84
N VAL A 404 -4.20 -1.55 24.21
CA VAL A 404 -3.88 -2.73 23.39
C VAL A 404 -2.69 -3.45 23.98
N ASP A 405 -2.97 -4.64 24.49
CA ASP A 405 -1.98 -5.59 25.00
C ASP A 405 -2.22 -6.97 24.35
N PRO A 406 -1.20 -7.65 23.81
CA PRO A 406 0.16 -7.16 23.58
C PRO A 406 0.22 -6.08 22.49
N ARG A 407 1.14 -5.12 22.66
CA ARG A 407 1.42 -4.09 21.65
C ARG A 407 2.09 -4.68 20.40
N LEU A 408 2.95 -5.68 20.54
CA LEU A 408 3.52 -6.41 19.41
C LEU A 408 2.85 -7.77 19.31
N VAL A 409 2.11 -8.00 18.23
CA VAL A 409 1.51 -9.29 17.92
C VAL A 409 2.34 -9.95 16.83
N ILE A 410 2.88 -11.13 17.11
CA ILE A 410 3.61 -11.96 16.15
C ILE A 410 2.72 -13.14 15.77
N LEU A 411 2.35 -13.24 14.50
CA LEU A 411 1.53 -14.33 13.98
C LEU A 411 2.40 -15.52 13.57
N PRO A 412 1.96 -16.76 13.85
CA PRO A 412 2.70 -17.95 13.45
C PRO A 412 2.71 -18.11 11.92
N THR A 413 3.69 -18.87 11.44
CA THR A 413 3.85 -19.27 10.04
C THR A 413 3.81 -20.79 9.92
N GLU A 414 3.50 -21.30 8.73
CA GLU A 414 3.38 -22.74 8.46
C GLU A 414 4.10 -23.09 7.15
N LEU A 415 4.99 -24.08 7.16
CA LEU A 415 5.58 -24.58 5.93
C LEU A 415 4.56 -25.44 5.15
N VAL A 416 4.35 -25.09 3.88
CA VAL A 416 3.46 -25.78 2.95
C VAL A 416 4.28 -26.47 1.88
N VAL A 417 4.52 -27.77 2.06
CA VAL A 417 5.28 -28.59 1.11
C VAL A 417 4.46 -28.89 -0.13
N ARG A 418 5.01 -28.60 -1.31
CA ARG A 418 4.40 -28.88 -2.61
C ARG A 418 5.42 -29.49 -3.58
N GLY A 419 5.40 -29.13 -4.86
CA GLY A 419 6.14 -29.78 -5.93
C GLY A 419 7.49 -29.16 -6.28
N THR A 420 7.86 -27.99 -5.74
CA THR A 420 9.15 -27.34 -6.03
C THR A 420 10.32 -27.80 -5.17
N THR A 421 10.14 -28.78 -4.28
CA THR A 421 11.24 -29.33 -3.48
C THR A 421 11.34 -30.84 -3.66
N GLY A 422 12.56 -31.37 -3.61
CA GLY A 422 12.85 -32.79 -3.78
C GLY A 422 14.16 -33.17 -3.08
N GLY A 423 14.34 -34.45 -2.79
CA GLY A 423 15.55 -34.94 -2.12
C GLY A 423 16.79 -34.82 -3.01
N HIS A 424 17.87 -34.29 -2.47
CA HIS A 424 19.18 -34.20 -3.09
C HIS A 424 19.98 -35.45 -2.72
N ARG A 425 20.27 -36.31 -3.69
CA ARG A 425 20.99 -37.56 -3.49
C ARG A 425 22.49 -37.41 -3.72
#